data_AF-A0A959AQ53-F1
#
_entry.id   AF-A0A959AQ53-F1
#
_cell.length_a   1.000
_cell.length_b   1.000
_cell.length_c   1.000
_cell.angle_alpha   90.00
_cell.angle_beta   90.00
_cell.angle_gamma   90.00
#
_symmetry.space_group_name_H-M   'P 1'
#
loop_
_entity.id
_entity.type
_entity.pdbx_description
1 polymer ?
#
loop_
_entity_poly.entity_id
_entity_poly.type
_entity_poly.pdbx_seq_one_letter_code
_entity_poly.pdbx_strand_id
1 'polypeptide(L)' 'RKVILGINNTFPNNSAWRFFPSYASFPNPTMPFSSGLPPETISITNLQSNYTSANFTGLKVGDVNNSADPKY' A
#
# COMPACT_ATOMS: atom_id res chain seq x y z
N ARG A 1 -2.12 -18.34 -11.22
CA ARG A 1 -3.51 -18.80 -11.51
C ARG A 1 -4.26 -19.38 -10.30
N LYS A 2 -3.64 -19.62 -9.13
CA LYS A 2 -4.33 -20.21 -7.97
C LYS A 2 -5.33 -19.25 -7.27
N VAL A 3 -5.11 -17.93 -7.38
CA VAL A 3 -5.95 -16.91 -6.73
C VAL A 3 -7.32 -16.76 -7.40
N ILE A 4 -7.37 -16.68 -8.74
CA ILE A 4 -8.63 -16.60 -9.50
C ILE A 4 -9.49 -17.86 -9.34
N LEU A 5 -8.86 -19.01 -9.07
CA LEU A 5 -9.54 -20.29 -8.83
C LEU A 5 -10.02 -20.44 -7.37
N GLY A 6 -9.82 -19.43 -6.50
CA GLY A 6 -10.22 -19.48 -5.10
C GLY A 6 -9.44 -20.47 -4.23
N ILE A 7 -8.33 -21.02 -4.74
CA ILE A 7 -7.47 -21.96 -3.99
C ILE A 7 -6.59 -21.18 -3.01
N ASN A 8 -6.15 -19.99 -3.42
CA ASN A 8 -5.48 -19.04 -2.55
C ASN A 8 -6.30 -17.77 -2.50
N ASN A 9 -6.64 -17.28 -1.31
CA ASN A 9 -7.43 -16.05 -1.18
C ASN A 9 -6.56 -14.79 -1.26
N THR A 10 -5.23 -14.95 -1.22
CA THR A 10 -4.25 -13.87 -1.24
C THR A 10 -3.06 -14.20 -2.13
N PHE A 11 -2.30 -13.17 -2.49
CA PHE A 11 -1.00 -13.34 -3.12
C PHE A 11 0.06 -13.59 -2.04
N PRO A 12 0.88 -14.65 -2.14
CA PRO A 12 1.97 -14.86 -1.21
C PRO A 12 2.93 -13.66 -1.22
N ASN A 13 3.44 -13.27 -0.05
CA ASN A 13 4.30 -12.11 0.17
C ASN A 13 3.64 -10.74 -0.12
N ASN A 14 2.32 -10.64 -0.01
CA ASN A 14 1.61 -9.36 -0.12
C ASN A 14 0.52 -9.22 0.96
N SER A 15 0.32 -8.00 1.43
CA SER A 15 -0.85 -7.63 2.23
C SER A 15 -2.02 -7.26 1.29
N ALA A 16 -3.25 -7.48 1.75
CA ALA A 16 -4.43 -7.13 0.95
C ALA A 16 -4.61 -5.60 0.78
N TRP A 17 -4.02 -4.83 1.68
CA TRP A 17 -3.95 -3.37 1.63
C TRP A 17 -2.52 -2.90 1.83
N ARG A 18 -2.13 -1.89 1.07
CA ARG A 18 -0.87 -1.16 1.20
C ARG A 18 -1.14 0.32 1.30
N PHE A 19 -0.37 1.04 2.10
CA PHE A 19 -0.62 2.44 2.40
C PHE A 19 0.63 3.26 2.11
N PHE A 20 0.53 4.17 1.14
CA PHE A 20 1.63 5.08 0.81
C PHE A 20 1.29 6.48 1.29
N PRO A 21 2.27 7.29 1.74
CA PRO A 21 2.05 8.70 1.97
C PRO A 21 1.40 9.35 0.74
N SER A 22 0.48 10.30 0.93
CA SER A 22 -0.29 10.89 -0.19
C SER A 22 0.59 11.61 -1.22
N TYR A 23 1.81 11.96 -0.83
CA TYR A 23 2.84 12.58 -1.67
C TYR A 23 3.82 11.56 -2.29
N ALA A 24 3.65 10.26 -2.06
CA ALA A 24 4.48 9.23 -2.67
C ALA A 24 4.29 9.20 -4.20
N SER A 25 5.38 9.09 -4.94
CA SER A 25 5.38 9.08 -6.40
C SER A 25 6.12 7.88 -6.97
N PHE A 26 5.65 7.38 -8.11
CA PHE A 26 6.32 6.36 -8.91
C PHE A 26 6.96 7.03 -10.14
N PRO A 27 8.29 7.25 -10.16
CA PRO A 27 8.93 8.15 -11.14
C PRO A 27 8.81 7.67 -12.59
N ASN A 28 8.84 6.36 -12.80
CA ASN A 28 8.70 5.76 -14.13
C ASN A 28 7.35 5.03 -14.25
N PRO A 29 6.36 5.56 -14.99
CA PRO A 29 5.07 4.90 -15.13
C PRO A 29 5.15 3.58 -15.91
N THR A 30 6.15 3.38 -16.77
CA THR A 30 6.32 2.10 -17.50
C THR A 30 7.01 1.03 -16.66
N MET A 31 7.75 1.42 -15.61
CA MET A 31 8.39 0.52 -14.66
C MET A 31 8.32 1.12 -13.24
N PRO A 32 7.13 1.16 -12.61
CA PRO A 32 6.91 1.92 -11.37
C PRO A 32 7.76 1.42 -10.20
N PHE A 33 8.16 0.16 -10.21
CA PHE A 33 8.90 -0.46 -9.10
C PHE A 33 10.41 -0.59 -9.35
N SER A 34 10.95 0.03 -10.42
CA SER A 34 12.37 -0.11 -10.78
C SER A 34 13.32 0.42 -9.69
N SER A 35 12.89 1.42 -8.92
CA SER A 35 13.62 1.98 -7.78
C SER A 35 13.17 1.39 -6.43
N GLY A 36 12.39 0.32 -6.45
CA GLY A 36 11.69 -0.20 -5.28
C GLY A 36 10.39 0.55 -4.98
N LEU A 37 9.76 0.16 -3.87
CA LEU A 37 8.50 0.74 -3.41
C LEU A 37 8.78 1.93 -2.48
N PRO A 38 8.01 3.04 -2.58
CA PRO A 38 8.10 4.11 -1.60
C PRO A 38 7.85 3.59 -0.18
N PRO A 39 8.41 4.23 0.86
CA PRO A 39 8.12 3.86 2.25
C PRO A 39 6.62 3.93 2.53
N GLU A 40 6.11 2.95 3.26
CA GLU A 40 4.71 2.91 3.74
C GLU A 40 4.56 3.56 5.11
N THR A 41 5.50 4.43 5.48
CA THR A 41 5.55 5.11 6.78
C THR A 41 5.89 6.59 6.60
N ILE A 42 5.41 7.41 7.54
CA ILE A 42 5.83 8.80 7.69
C ILE A 42 6.54 8.89 9.04
N SER A 43 7.84 9.20 9.00
CA SER A 43 8.65 9.40 10.20
C SER A 43 8.76 10.88 10.52
N ILE A 44 8.26 11.29 11.68
CA ILE A 44 8.33 12.67 12.16
C ILE A 44 9.26 12.71 13.37
N THR A 45 10.40 13.37 13.23
CA THR A 45 11.37 13.55 14.32
C THR A 45 11.11 14.85 15.04
N ASN A 46 11.25 14.85 16.38
CA ASN A 46 11.11 16.03 17.22
C ASN A 46 9.80 16.81 16.97
N LEU A 47 8.65 16.16 17.12
CA LEU A 47 7.34 16.80 16.95
C LEU A 47 7.16 17.95 17.94
N GLN A 48 7.31 19.20 17.48
CA GLN A 48 7.15 20.41 18.30
C GLN A 48 5.75 21.04 18.18
N SER A 49 4.96 20.62 17.21
CA SER A 49 3.62 21.15 16.93
C SER A 49 2.77 20.11 16.19
N ASN A 50 1.47 20.39 16.05
CA ASN A 50 0.55 19.51 15.34
C ASN A 50 0.99 19.27 13.90
N TYR A 51 1.09 18.01 13.49
CA TYR A 51 1.40 17.61 12.12
C TYR A 51 0.13 17.14 11.42
N THR A 52 -0.40 17.95 10.51
CA THR A 52 -1.69 17.73 9.84
C THR A 52 -1.58 17.13 8.43
N SER A 53 -0.37 16.94 7.93
CA SER A 53 -0.10 16.44 6.57
C SER A 53 0.29 14.95 6.52
N ALA A 54 -0.03 14.17 7.54
CA ALA A 54 0.23 12.72 7.59
C ALA A 54 -0.85 11.91 6.84
N ASN A 55 -1.14 12.29 5.59
CA ASN A 55 -2.16 11.65 4.77
C ASN A 55 -1.59 10.42 4.04
N PHE A 56 -2.43 9.41 3.84
CA PHE A 56 -2.10 8.19 3.10
C PHE A 56 -3.09 7.90 1.99
N THR A 57 -2.58 7.32 0.90
CA THR A 57 -3.36 6.72 -0.19
C THR A 57 -3.31 5.20 -0.03
N GLY A 58 -4.48 4.56 0.08
CA GLY A 58 -4.62 3.11 0.18
C GLY A 58 -4.72 2.45 -1.18
N LEU A 59 -3.95 1.37 -1.38
CA LEU A 59 -4.03 0.50 -2.55
C LEU A 59 -4.48 -0.91 -2.13
N LYS A 60 -5.59 -1.37 -2.71
CA LYS A 60 -6.06 -2.74 -2.52
C LYS A 60 -5.32 -3.68 -3.46
N VAL A 61 -4.69 -4.72 -2.92
CA VAL A 61 -3.84 -5.65 -3.68
C VAL A 61 -4.39 -7.06 -3.59
N GLY A 62 -4.84 -7.58 -4.73
CA GLY A 62 -5.06 -9.00 -4.89
C GLY A 62 -6.20 -9.62 -4.09
N ASP A 63 -7.11 -8.80 -3.58
CA ASP A 63 -8.38 -9.24 -2.99
C ASP A 63 -9.39 -9.56 -4.10
N VAL A 64 -9.54 -10.85 -4.40
CA VAL A 64 -10.41 -11.33 -5.48
C VAL A 64 -11.84 -11.64 -5.03
N ASN A 65 -12.06 -11.81 -3.73
CA ASN A 65 -13.36 -12.13 -3.14
C ASN A 65 -13.95 -10.95 -2.34
N ASN A 66 -13.33 -9.79 -2.44
CA ASN A 66 -13.72 -8.54 -1.77
C ASN A 66 -13.80 -8.65 -0.23
N SER A 67 -13.02 -9.54 0.37
CA SER A 67 -13.08 -9.80 1.82
C SER A 67 -12.21 -8.89 2.67
N ALA A 68 -11.27 -8.17 2.06
CA ALA A 68 -10.32 -7.34 2.81
C ALA A 68 -10.91 -5.94 3.10
N ASP A 69 -11.10 -5.64 4.38
CA ASP A 69 -11.50 -4.34 4.89
C ASP A 69 -10.26 -3.60 5.45
N PRO A 70 -9.96 -2.36 5.01
CA PRO A 70 -8.82 -1.61 5.55
C PRO A 70 -9.07 -1.08 6.97
N LYS A 71 -10.30 -1.20 7.50
CA LYS A 71 -10.67 -0.71 8.84
C LYS A 71 -10.37 -1.70 9.97
N TYR A 72 -10.10 -2.97 9.66
CA TYR A 72 -9.94 -4.05 10.65
C TYR A 72 -8.74 -4.95 10.35
#